data_AF-A0A938MDL5-F1
#
_entry.id   AF-A0A938MDL5-F1
#
_cell.length_a   1.000
_cell.length_b   1.000
_cell.length_c   1.000
_cell.angle_alpha   90.00
_cell.angle_beta   90.00
_cell.angle_gamma   90.00
#
_symmetry.space_group_name_H-M   'P 1'
#
loop_
_entity.id
_entity.type
_entity.pdbx_description
1 polymer ?
#
loop_
_entity_poly.entity_id
_entity_poly.type
_entity_poly.pdbx_seq_one_letter_code
_entity_poly.pdbx_strand_id
1 'polypeptide(L)'
;MSVDEVAVRLCDQNGRELASSAVRTGQAGQFGQWLTVPQAAGVNSDLLTEVTVKYLVGGQVGWVRRALRFAVEPSFEARVEYESPARVGAGCRLAGTLVLATRFHGYPFGALEVRASGLPPAWSAEFAPLRQTETGQLSSSLVITCAERRASSLHEVVSPALQVSSGGQQILSHPLPRLMMSPDGLIQIADARPKQATALKGQPQVDGKLDDECWRRATPLTGFMPVGEPDFTERQTVARLCWDDRCLYVAAQCFGRPKAEIRAEATKRDEPMPFDDVVELLLRPSGSSRVYRIKVNPHGAAYDTACEVRGESIDWQGDVGWNAALTIAAMQREDGWQFEMAIPLADLGVMRIEEGGTCGLNLITARSVGPREVESWSHIADWPPGHAAFGMLQFASGK
;
A
#
# COMPACT_ATOMS: atom_id res chain seq x y z
N MET A 1 -12.92 33.55 -52.04
CA MET A 1 -13.34 32.17 -51.77
C MET A 1 -14.32 32.23 -50.62
N SER A 2 -15.59 31.88 -50.85
CA SER A 2 -16.55 31.69 -49.76
C SER A 2 -16.73 30.19 -49.55
N VAL A 3 -16.64 29.74 -48.30
CA VAL A 3 -17.07 28.37 -47.95
C VAL A 3 -18.59 28.39 -47.92
N ASP A 4 -19.25 27.41 -48.52
CA ASP A 4 -20.72 27.30 -48.63
C ASP A 4 -21.24 26.25 -47.63
N GLU A 5 -20.52 25.15 -47.50
CA GLU A 5 -20.89 24.03 -46.65
C GLU A 5 -19.63 23.28 -46.17
N VAL A 6 -19.63 22.90 -44.90
CA VAL A 6 -18.63 21.99 -44.32
C VAL A 6 -19.37 20.74 -43.86
N ALA A 7 -18.98 19.59 -44.38
CA ALA A 7 -19.49 18.28 -43.98
C ALA A 7 -18.38 17.46 -43.33
N VAL A 8 -18.69 16.79 -42.23
CA VAL A 8 -17.79 15.88 -41.53
C VAL A 8 -18.45 14.51 -41.46
N ARG A 9 -17.71 13.48 -41.85
CA ARG A 9 -18.10 12.08 -41.71
C ARG A 9 -17.08 11.37 -40.85
N LEU A 10 -17.56 10.64 -39.87
CA LEU A 10 -16.76 9.73 -39.05
C LEU A 10 -17.00 8.31 -39.55
N CYS A 11 -15.94 7.58 -39.87
CA CYS A 11 -16.00 6.21 -40.35
C CYS A 11 -15.11 5.27 -39.51
N ASP A 12 -15.44 3.98 -39.53
CA ASP A 12 -14.56 2.92 -39.02
C ASP A 12 -13.40 2.61 -40.00
N GLN A 13 -12.50 1.69 -39.61
CA GLN A 13 -11.36 1.26 -40.43
C GLN A 13 -11.73 0.61 -41.78
N ASN A 14 -12.98 0.15 -41.94
CA ASN A 14 -13.50 -0.45 -43.16
C ASN A 14 -14.23 0.59 -44.04
N GLY A 15 -14.27 1.86 -43.62
CA GLY A 15 -14.95 2.94 -44.32
C GLY A 15 -16.46 3.00 -44.08
N ARG A 16 -16.99 2.25 -43.10
CA ARG A 16 -18.41 2.34 -42.72
C ARG A 16 -18.67 3.62 -41.94
N GLU A 17 -19.66 4.40 -42.37
CA GLU A 17 -20.05 5.63 -41.69
C GLU A 17 -20.68 5.32 -40.32
N LEU A 18 -20.15 5.96 -39.28
CA LEU A 18 -20.58 5.84 -37.89
C LEU A 18 -21.42 7.05 -37.45
N ALA A 19 -21.05 8.24 -37.93
CA ALA A 19 -21.77 9.49 -37.68
C ALA A 19 -21.40 10.52 -38.76
N SER A 20 -22.31 11.44 -39.05
CA SER A 20 -22.03 12.56 -39.95
C SER A 20 -22.78 13.83 -39.55
N SER A 21 -22.23 14.97 -39.95
CA SER A 21 -22.87 16.27 -39.82
C SER A 21 -22.47 17.19 -40.98
N ALA A 22 -23.34 18.13 -41.33
CA ALA A 22 -23.05 19.16 -42.31
C ALA A 22 -23.60 20.51 -41.85
N VAL A 23 -22.83 21.57 -42.06
CA VAL A 23 -23.17 22.94 -41.67
C VAL A 23 -22.98 23.89 -42.84
N ARG A 24 -23.99 24.71 -43.13
CA ARG A 24 -23.89 25.82 -44.08
C ARG A 24 -23.41 27.09 -43.38
N THR A 25 -22.45 27.76 -43.98
CA THR A 25 -21.70 28.88 -43.39
C THR A 25 -22.42 30.24 -43.43
N GLY A 26 -23.66 30.27 -43.95
CA GLY A 26 -24.47 31.49 -44.09
C GLY A 26 -25.02 32.09 -42.78
N GLN A 27 -24.76 31.46 -41.62
CA GLN A 27 -25.10 32.01 -40.30
C GLN A 27 -23.81 32.40 -39.57
N ALA A 28 -23.66 33.68 -39.27
CA ALA A 28 -22.54 34.20 -38.48
C ALA A 28 -22.58 33.62 -37.05
N GLY A 29 -21.71 32.66 -36.76
CA GLY A 29 -21.53 32.08 -35.42
C GLY A 29 -20.24 31.28 -35.35
N GLN A 30 -19.59 31.26 -34.18
CA GLN A 30 -18.43 30.39 -33.92
C GLN A 30 -18.82 28.92 -34.17
N PHE A 31 -18.02 28.21 -34.97
CA PHE A 31 -18.26 26.81 -35.32
C PHE A 31 -17.73 25.87 -34.22
N GLY A 32 -18.66 25.16 -33.57
CA GLY A 32 -18.35 24.06 -32.65
C GLY A 32 -19.55 23.13 -32.58
N GLN A 33 -19.64 22.16 -33.49
CA GLN A 33 -20.63 21.08 -33.41
C GLN A 33 -19.96 19.81 -32.90
N TRP A 34 -20.55 19.20 -31.87
CA TRP A 34 -20.16 17.89 -31.38
C TRP A 34 -20.79 16.81 -32.26
N LEU A 35 -19.98 15.90 -32.80
CA LEU A 35 -20.46 14.66 -33.43
C LEU A 35 -20.65 13.61 -32.32
N THR A 36 -21.89 13.17 -32.12
CA THR A 36 -22.18 12.09 -31.17
C THR A 36 -22.21 10.76 -31.92
N VAL A 37 -21.36 9.82 -31.52
CA VAL A 37 -21.32 8.46 -32.07
C VAL A 37 -22.24 7.56 -31.22
N PRO A 38 -23.18 6.81 -31.81
CA PRO A 38 -24.02 5.89 -31.06
C PRO A 38 -23.19 4.81 -30.35
N GLN A 39 -23.53 4.53 -29.09
CA GLN A 39 -22.82 3.58 -28.21
C GLN A 39 -22.71 2.15 -28.80
N ALA A 40 -23.61 1.78 -29.72
CA ALA A 40 -23.63 0.47 -30.39
C ALA A 40 -22.68 0.33 -31.60
N ALA A 41 -21.92 1.39 -31.95
CA ALA A 41 -21.09 1.42 -33.15
C ALA A 41 -19.83 0.54 -33.10
N GLY A 42 -19.50 -0.05 -31.93
CA GLY A 42 -18.43 -1.05 -31.82
C GLY A 42 -17.08 -0.58 -32.38
N VAL A 43 -16.65 0.63 -32.01
CA VAL A 43 -15.42 1.24 -32.52
C VAL A 43 -14.20 0.53 -31.90
N ASN A 44 -13.65 -0.42 -32.65
CA ASN A 44 -12.51 -1.25 -32.26
C ASN A 44 -11.20 -0.87 -32.98
N SER A 45 -11.12 0.31 -33.60
CA SER A 45 -10.03 0.65 -34.52
C SER A 45 -9.77 2.15 -34.66
N ASP A 46 -8.66 2.49 -35.33
CA ASP A 46 -8.40 3.83 -35.87
C ASP A 46 -9.68 4.44 -36.45
N LEU A 47 -10.04 5.63 -35.97
CA LEU A 47 -11.16 6.38 -36.50
C LEU A 47 -10.68 7.19 -37.70
N LEU A 48 -11.39 7.07 -38.82
CA LEU A 48 -11.17 7.91 -39.99
C LEU A 48 -12.21 9.02 -39.97
N THR A 49 -11.76 10.26 -39.76
CA THR A 49 -12.62 11.44 -39.95
C THR A 49 -12.35 12.01 -41.33
N GLU A 50 -13.37 12.04 -42.18
CA GLU A 50 -13.32 12.73 -43.46
C GLU A 50 -14.02 14.08 -43.36
N VAL A 51 -13.24 15.14 -43.58
CA VAL A 51 -13.76 16.50 -43.68
C VAL A 51 -13.87 16.87 -45.16
N THR A 52 -15.07 17.23 -45.58
CA THR A 52 -15.38 17.70 -46.92
C THR A 52 -15.82 19.16 -46.85
N VAL A 53 -15.13 20.03 -47.58
CA VAL A 53 -15.44 21.47 -47.64
C VAL A 53 -15.87 21.82 -49.06
N LYS A 54 -17.09 22.34 -49.18
CA LYS A 54 -17.61 22.92 -50.42
C LYS A 54 -17.32 24.41 -50.43
N TYR A 55 -16.71 24.90 -51.50
CA TYR A 55 -16.36 26.31 -51.63
C TYR A 55 -16.78 26.87 -52.99
N LEU A 56 -16.96 28.19 -53.02
CA LEU A 56 -17.26 28.98 -54.21
C LEU A 56 -16.13 29.97 -54.49
N VAL A 57 -15.61 29.97 -55.72
CA VAL A 57 -14.66 30.96 -56.23
C VAL A 57 -15.14 31.41 -57.60
N GLY A 58 -15.46 32.70 -57.76
CA GLY A 58 -15.88 33.26 -59.05
C GLY A 58 -17.16 32.66 -59.65
N GLY A 59 -18.08 32.15 -58.82
CA GLY A 59 -19.32 31.50 -59.28
C GLY A 59 -19.17 30.00 -59.62
N GLN A 60 -17.96 29.45 -59.57
CA GLN A 60 -17.71 28.01 -59.73
C GLN A 60 -17.64 27.31 -58.37
N VAL A 61 -18.28 26.14 -58.29
CA VAL A 61 -18.28 25.27 -57.10
C VAL A 61 -17.06 24.35 -57.14
N GLY A 62 -16.32 24.28 -56.05
CA GLY A 62 -15.22 23.35 -55.83
C GLY A 62 -15.36 22.59 -54.51
N TRP A 63 -14.60 21.50 -54.37
CA TRP A 63 -14.60 20.63 -53.19
C TRP A 63 -13.18 20.33 -52.72
N VAL A 64 -12.96 20.35 -51.41
CA VAL A 64 -11.75 19.82 -50.77
C VAL A 64 -12.14 18.67 -49.85
N ARG A 65 -11.49 17.51 -49.99
CA ARG A 65 -11.63 16.38 -49.06
C ARG A 65 -10.30 16.13 -48.35
N ARG A 66 -10.33 16.03 -47.03
CA ARG A 66 -9.18 15.64 -46.20
C ARG A 66 -9.61 14.55 -45.24
N ALA A 67 -8.80 13.49 -45.16
CA ALA A 67 -8.96 12.43 -44.19
C ALA A 67 -7.98 12.65 -43.04
N LEU A 68 -8.48 12.65 -41.81
CA LEU A 68 -7.71 12.66 -40.57
C LEU A 68 -7.88 11.30 -39.92
N ARG A 69 -6.76 10.63 -39.63
CA ARG A 69 -6.75 9.35 -38.93
C ARG A 69 -6.45 9.62 -37.45
N PHE A 70 -7.31 9.15 -36.57
CA PHE A 70 -7.12 9.20 -35.14
C PHE A 70 -6.86 7.79 -34.63
N ALA A 71 -5.68 7.55 -34.05
CA ALA A 71 -5.42 6.33 -33.31
C ALA A 71 -6.18 6.42 -31.98
N VAL A 72 -7.10 5.48 -31.75
CA VAL A 72 -7.76 5.34 -30.45
C VAL A 72 -6.94 4.33 -29.66
N GLU A 73 -6.03 4.82 -28.82
CA GLU A 73 -5.34 3.95 -27.86
C GLU A 73 -6.28 3.68 -26.68
N PRO A 74 -6.67 2.42 -26.42
CA PRO A 74 -7.47 2.10 -25.25
C PRO A 74 -6.64 2.35 -24.00
N SER A 75 -6.96 3.44 -23.29
CA SER A 75 -6.42 3.72 -21.97
C SER A 75 -7.32 3.10 -20.91
N PHE A 76 -6.74 2.22 -20.10
CA PHE A 76 -7.37 1.66 -18.92
C PHE A 76 -6.67 2.15 -17.68
N GLU A 77 -7.43 2.47 -16.65
CA GLU A 77 -6.95 2.66 -15.30
C GLU A 77 -7.39 1.46 -14.47
N ALA A 78 -6.43 0.71 -13.93
CA ALA A 78 -6.73 -0.36 -13.00
C ALA A 78 -6.69 0.16 -11.57
N ARG A 79 -7.60 -0.34 -10.74
CA ARG A 79 -7.59 -0.21 -9.29
C ARG A 79 -7.98 -1.55 -8.69
N VAL A 80 -7.38 -1.92 -7.58
CA VAL A 80 -7.81 -3.08 -6.78
C VAL A 80 -8.28 -2.60 -5.42
N GLU A 81 -9.50 -2.99 -5.06
CA GLU A 81 -10.09 -2.73 -3.74
C GLU A 81 -10.09 -4.02 -2.94
N TYR A 82 -9.41 -4.04 -1.79
CA TYR A 82 -9.29 -5.23 -0.94
C TYR A 82 -10.37 -5.24 0.13
N GLU A 83 -11.00 -6.40 0.33
CA GLU A 83 -12.19 -6.51 1.18
C GLU A 83 -11.88 -6.61 2.69
N SER A 84 -10.60 -6.68 3.12
CA SER A 84 -10.21 -6.76 4.54
C SER A 84 -8.74 -6.39 4.81
N PRO A 85 -8.39 -5.87 6.01
CA PRO A 85 -7.00 -5.84 6.47
C PRO A 85 -6.50 -7.29 6.64
N ALA A 86 -5.48 -7.65 5.85
CA ALA A 86 -5.04 -9.03 5.66
C ALA A 86 -4.49 -9.67 6.96
N ARG A 87 -5.33 -10.45 7.65
CA ARG A 87 -4.87 -11.61 8.43
C ARG A 87 -5.48 -12.86 7.82
N VAL A 88 -4.63 -13.75 7.34
CA VAL A 88 -5.10 -15.02 6.78
C VAL A 88 -4.24 -16.16 7.31
N GLY A 89 -4.83 -17.05 8.11
CA GLY A 89 -4.21 -18.30 8.56
C GLY A 89 -4.27 -19.41 7.50
N ALA A 90 -3.74 -20.59 7.84
CA ALA A 90 -3.46 -21.73 6.94
C ALA A 90 -4.50 -21.95 5.82
N GLY A 91 -4.04 -21.95 4.56
CA GLY A 91 -4.90 -21.91 3.36
C GLY A 91 -5.12 -20.49 2.84
N CYS A 92 -4.09 -19.65 2.94
CA CYS A 92 -4.16 -18.19 2.85
C CYS A 92 -4.67 -17.69 1.50
N ARG A 93 -5.81 -16.97 1.52
CA ARG A 93 -6.42 -16.27 0.39
C ARG A 93 -6.47 -14.77 0.65
N LEU A 94 -5.88 -13.96 -0.24
CA LEU A 94 -6.13 -12.53 -0.30
C LEU A 94 -7.20 -12.27 -1.37
N ALA A 95 -8.38 -11.81 -0.95
CA ALA A 95 -9.48 -11.46 -1.84
C ALA A 95 -9.55 -9.94 -2.06
N GLY A 96 -9.84 -9.56 -3.29
CA GLY A 96 -10.14 -8.17 -3.66
C GLY A 96 -10.96 -8.09 -4.93
N THR A 97 -11.38 -6.89 -5.26
CA THR A 97 -12.10 -6.57 -6.49
C THR A 97 -11.21 -5.71 -7.38
N LEU A 98 -10.86 -6.24 -8.55
CA LEU A 98 -10.25 -5.49 -9.64
C LEU A 98 -11.32 -4.66 -10.33
N VAL A 99 -11.06 -3.38 -10.51
CA VAL A 99 -11.84 -2.44 -11.31
C VAL A 99 -10.94 -1.91 -12.43
N LEU A 100 -11.37 -2.09 -13.67
CA LEU A 100 -10.76 -1.47 -14.85
C LEU A 100 -11.71 -0.38 -15.33
N ALA A 101 -11.31 0.87 -15.14
CA ALA A 101 -12.00 2.03 -15.68
C ALA A 101 -11.44 2.36 -17.06
N THR A 102 -12.31 2.70 -18.00
CA THR A 102 -11.94 3.22 -19.31
C THR A 102 -12.66 4.53 -19.58
N ARG A 103 -12.01 5.42 -20.34
CA ARG A 103 -12.62 6.67 -20.81
C ARG A 103 -13.59 6.45 -21.98
N PHE A 104 -13.66 5.23 -22.54
CA PHE A 104 -14.52 4.89 -23.66
C PHE A 104 -15.66 3.95 -23.23
N HIS A 105 -16.87 4.50 -23.10
CA HIS A 105 -18.06 3.71 -22.85
C HIS A 105 -18.48 2.93 -24.10
N GLY A 106 -18.58 1.60 -24.01
CA GLY A 106 -19.10 0.75 -25.09
C GLY A 106 -18.04 0.11 -26.00
N TYR A 107 -16.76 0.10 -25.61
CA TYR A 107 -15.75 -0.72 -26.28
C TYR A 107 -16.18 -2.19 -26.18
N PRO A 108 -16.39 -2.93 -27.29
CA PRO A 108 -16.57 -4.37 -27.23
C PRO A 108 -15.21 -4.95 -26.89
N PHE A 109 -14.95 -5.08 -25.60
CA PHE A 109 -13.74 -5.68 -25.06
C PHE A 109 -13.69 -7.11 -25.60
N GLY A 110 -12.98 -7.33 -26.72
CA GLY A 110 -12.51 -8.65 -27.09
C GLY A 110 -11.84 -9.28 -25.87
N ALA A 111 -11.89 -10.60 -25.73
CA ALA A 111 -11.52 -11.34 -24.52
C ALA A 111 -10.28 -10.76 -23.82
N LEU A 112 -10.49 -9.85 -22.87
CA LEU A 112 -9.42 -9.25 -22.10
C LEU A 112 -8.91 -10.33 -21.18
N GLU A 113 -7.63 -10.64 -21.31
CA GLU A 113 -6.97 -11.60 -20.45
C GLU A 113 -6.30 -10.84 -19.32
N VAL A 114 -6.68 -11.18 -18.10
CA VAL A 114 -6.11 -10.64 -16.87
C VAL A 114 -5.29 -11.73 -16.21
N ARG A 115 -4.03 -11.43 -15.88
CA ARG A 115 -3.13 -12.35 -15.19
C ARG A 115 -2.33 -11.60 -14.13
N ALA A 116 -1.90 -12.30 -13.09
CA ALA A 116 -0.85 -11.79 -12.21
C ALA A 116 0.51 -12.26 -12.72
N SER A 117 1.52 -11.41 -12.57
CA SER A 117 2.92 -11.65 -12.90
C SER A 117 3.79 -11.37 -11.68
N GLY A 118 4.99 -11.95 -11.65
CA GLY A 118 5.92 -11.78 -10.52
C GLY A 118 5.52 -12.55 -9.26
N LEU A 119 4.63 -13.54 -9.35
CA LEU A 119 4.29 -14.44 -8.25
C LEU A 119 5.31 -15.61 -8.17
N PRO A 120 5.79 -16.01 -6.97
CA PRO A 120 6.66 -17.18 -6.82
C PRO A 120 5.93 -18.49 -7.18
N PRO A 121 6.66 -19.60 -7.40
CA PRO A 121 6.07 -20.88 -7.83
C PRO A 121 4.97 -21.45 -6.92
N ALA A 122 5.02 -21.15 -5.62
CA ALA A 122 4.03 -21.61 -4.64
C ALA A 122 2.74 -20.78 -4.61
N TRP A 123 2.63 -19.76 -5.47
CA TRP A 123 1.57 -18.77 -5.46
C TRP A 123 0.76 -18.81 -6.75
N SER A 124 -0.52 -18.51 -6.63
CA SER A 124 -1.45 -18.43 -7.76
C SER A 124 -2.38 -17.24 -7.58
N ALA A 125 -2.84 -16.67 -8.69
CA ALA A 125 -3.89 -15.68 -8.71
C ALA A 125 -5.00 -16.15 -9.64
N GLU A 126 -6.23 -16.12 -9.13
CA GLU A 126 -7.44 -16.45 -9.87
C GLU A 126 -8.26 -15.17 -10.05
N PHE A 127 -8.76 -14.98 -11.27
CA PHE A 127 -9.64 -13.88 -11.64
C PHE A 127 -10.98 -14.44 -12.10
N ALA A 128 -12.08 -13.90 -11.56
CA ALA A 128 -13.40 -14.17 -12.11
C ALA A 128 -13.54 -13.53 -13.51
N PRO A 129 -14.45 -14.02 -14.37
CA PRO A 129 -14.70 -13.38 -15.66
C PRO A 129 -15.04 -11.88 -15.49
N LEU A 130 -14.45 -11.02 -16.33
CA LEU A 130 -14.72 -9.59 -16.31
C LEU A 130 -16.20 -9.31 -16.59
N ARG A 131 -16.84 -8.49 -15.75
CA ARG A 131 -18.22 -8.06 -15.90
C ARG A 131 -18.29 -6.55 -16.01
N GLN A 132 -19.12 -6.07 -16.94
CA GLN A 132 -19.39 -4.65 -17.06
C GLN A 132 -20.37 -4.20 -15.97
N THR A 133 -20.04 -3.12 -15.28
CA THR A 133 -20.90 -2.47 -14.28
C THR A 133 -21.89 -1.52 -14.96
N GLU A 134 -22.91 -1.07 -14.21
CA GLU A 134 -23.88 -0.07 -14.68
C GLU A 134 -23.22 1.26 -15.09
N THR A 135 -22.09 1.61 -14.48
CA THR A 135 -21.29 2.80 -14.79
C THR A 135 -20.37 2.61 -16.00
N GLY A 136 -20.39 1.43 -16.63
CA GLY A 136 -19.59 1.10 -17.80
C GLY A 136 -18.14 0.69 -17.51
N GLN A 137 -17.76 0.52 -16.23
CA GLN A 137 -16.46 -0.03 -15.81
C GLN A 137 -16.46 -1.55 -15.97
N LEU A 138 -15.29 -2.17 -16.04
CA LEU A 138 -15.16 -3.63 -15.91
C LEU A 138 -14.72 -3.99 -14.50
N SER A 139 -15.28 -5.07 -13.96
CA SER A 139 -14.95 -5.59 -12.65
C SER A 139 -14.68 -7.09 -12.67
N SER A 140 -13.75 -7.55 -11.84
CA SER A 140 -13.43 -8.96 -11.64
C SER A 140 -13.00 -9.19 -10.20
N SER A 141 -13.47 -10.28 -9.58
CA SER A 141 -12.93 -10.72 -8.29
C SER A 141 -11.54 -11.32 -8.49
N LEU A 142 -10.59 -10.90 -7.65
CA LEU A 142 -9.21 -11.40 -7.57
C LEU A 142 -9.04 -12.20 -6.28
N VAL A 143 -8.51 -13.42 -6.39
CA VAL A 143 -8.09 -14.22 -5.26
C VAL A 143 -6.63 -14.64 -5.46
N ILE A 144 -5.74 -14.19 -4.57
CA ILE A 144 -4.34 -14.64 -4.53
C ILE A 144 -4.22 -15.72 -3.45
N THR A 145 -3.72 -16.89 -3.82
CA THR A 145 -3.57 -18.05 -2.93
C THR A 145 -2.11 -18.49 -2.86
N CYS A 146 -1.63 -18.79 -1.66
CA CYS A 146 -0.36 -19.49 -1.45
C CYS A 146 -0.61 -20.93 -0.97
N ALA A 147 -0.01 -21.90 -1.66
CA ALA A 147 -0.22 -23.33 -1.39
C ALA A 147 0.63 -23.87 -0.22
N GLU A 148 1.71 -23.18 0.16
CA GLU A 148 2.59 -23.63 1.23
C GLU A 148 1.96 -23.42 2.61
N ARG A 149 1.88 -24.51 3.39
CA ARG A 149 1.25 -24.50 4.73
C ARG A 149 2.09 -23.82 5.81
N ARG A 150 3.39 -23.65 5.58
CA ARG A 150 4.35 -22.97 6.47
C ARG A 150 5.53 -22.55 5.61
N ALA A 151 5.75 -21.25 5.44
CA ALA A 151 7.09 -20.82 5.06
C ALA A 151 8.03 -21.24 6.18
N SER A 152 9.02 -22.07 5.85
CA SER A 152 10.08 -22.45 6.79
C SER A 152 10.94 -21.24 7.17
N SER A 153 10.83 -20.14 6.44
CA SER A 153 11.57 -18.92 6.70
C SER A 153 10.85 -17.69 6.10
N LEU A 154 10.89 -16.60 6.85
CA LEU A 154 10.04 -15.43 6.67
C LEU A 154 10.74 -14.36 5.83
N HIS A 155 10.96 -14.60 4.54
CA HIS A 155 11.97 -13.82 3.80
C HIS A 155 11.58 -13.25 2.45
N GLU A 156 10.41 -13.56 1.88
CA GLU A 156 10.10 -13.09 0.53
C GLU A 156 8.97 -12.06 0.54
N VAL A 157 9.37 -10.79 0.35
CA VAL A 157 8.45 -9.74 -0.06
C VAL A 157 8.33 -9.80 -1.58
N VAL A 158 7.15 -10.18 -2.06
CA VAL A 158 6.82 -10.26 -3.48
C VAL A 158 6.18 -8.96 -3.92
N SER A 159 6.55 -8.45 -5.09
CA SER A 159 5.92 -7.29 -5.74
C SER A 159 5.19 -7.72 -7.01
N PRO A 160 4.03 -8.39 -6.90
CA PRO A 160 3.33 -8.87 -8.08
C PRO A 160 2.76 -7.69 -8.88
N ALA A 161 2.53 -7.92 -10.16
CA ALA A 161 1.87 -6.96 -11.03
C ALA A 161 0.73 -7.62 -11.80
N LEU A 162 -0.38 -6.90 -11.90
CA LEU A 162 -1.49 -7.22 -12.79
C LEU A 162 -1.07 -6.93 -14.23
N GLN A 163 -1.26 -7.89 -15.11
CA GLN A 163 -1.12 -7.74 -16.56
C GLN A 163 -2.49 -7.87 -17.21
N VAL A 164 -2.88 -6.87 -17.99
CA VAL A 164 -4.08 -6.90 -18.83
C VAL A 164 -3.62 -6.93 -20.28
N SER A 165 -4.14 -7.88 -21.05
CA SER A 165 -3.80 -8.06 -22.46
C SER A 165 -5.05 -8.29 -23.31
N SER A 166 -4.94 -8.00 -24.61
CA SER A 166 -5.96 -8.30 -25.62
C SER A 166 -5.28 -8.87 -26.85
N GLY A 167 -5.74 -10.03 -27.33
CA GLY A 167 -5.16 -10.67 -28.51
C GLY A 167 -3.65 -10.97 -28.38
N GLY A 168 -3.18 -11.23 -27.16
CA GLY A 168 -1.77 -11.49 -26.86
C GLY A 168 -0.88 -10.25 -26.69
N GLN A 169 -1.39 -9.03 -26.91
CA GLN A 169 -0.65 -7.79 -26.67
C GLN A 169 -0.97 -7.23 -25.28
N GLN A 170 0.08 -6.87 -24.53
CA GLN A 170 -0.08 -6.22 -23.22
C GLN A 170 -0.60 -4.78 -23.40
N ILE A 171 -1.67 -4.46 -22.67
CA ILE A 171 -2.32 -3.15 -22.69
C ILE A 171 -1.97 -2.36 -21.42
N LEU A 172 -1.94 -3.05 -20.27
CA LEU A 172 -1.72 -2.41 -18.97
C LEU A 172 -0.92 -3.33 -18.06
N SER A 173 0.05 -2.75 -17.35
CA SER A 173 0.68 -3.33 -16.18
C SER A 173 0.35 -2.46 -14.98
N HIS A 174 -0.23 -3.02 -13.93
CA HIS A 174 -0.55 -2.29 -12.70
C HIS A 174 0.08 -3.00 -11.50
N PRO A 175 0.85 -2.31 -10.65
CA PRO A 175 1.43 -2.93 -9.46
C PRO A 175 0.31 -3.41 -8.54
N LEU A 176 0.41 -4.65 -8.06
CA LEU A 176 -0.41 -5.14 -6.96
C LEU A 176 0.33 -4.82 -5.63
N PRO A 177 -0.36 -4.82 -4.48
CA PRO A 177 0.28 -4.65 -3.18
C PRO A 177 1.39 -5.67 -3.02
N ARG A 178 2.46 -5.23 -2.36
CA ARG A 178 3.53 -6.14 -1.98
C ARG A 178 3.00 -7.12 -0.94
N LEU A 179 3.45 -8.36 -1.02
CA LEU A 179 2.96 -9.46 -0.21
C LEU A 179 4.13 -10.09 0.54
N MET A 180 3.93 -10.36 1.83
CA MET A 180 4.91 -10.99 2.71
C MET A 180 4.35 -12.29 3.27
N MET A 181 5.11 -13.38 3.16
CA MET A 181 4.73 -14.64 3.79
C MET A 181 5.25 -14.75 5.22
N SER A 182 4.37 -14.95 6.21
CA SER A 182 4.71 -15.14 7.63
C SER A 182 4.40 -16.56 8.14
N PRO A 183 4.97 -17.06 9.28
CA PRO A 183 4.49 -18.28 9.93
C PRO A 183 2.99 -18.26 10.23
N ASP A 184 2.43 -17.06 10.42
CA ASP A 184 1.01 -16.85 10.68
C ASP A 184 0.19 -16.66 9.39
N GLY A 185 0.84 -16.69 8.22
CA GLY A 185 0.24 -16.69 6.90
C GLY A 185 0.56 -15.47 6.03
N LEU A 186 -0.28 -15.21 5.03
CA LEU A 186 -0.05 -14.19 4.01
C LEU A 186 -0.41 -12.80 4.52
N ILE A 187 0.54 -11.86 4.44
CA ILE A 187 0.36 -10.48 4.88
C ILE A 187 0.49 -9.51 3.71
N GLN A 188 -0.52 -8.68 3.52
CA GLN A 188 -0.44 -7.52 2.65
C GLN A 188 0.42 -6.44 3.31
N ILE A 189 1.38 -5.93 2.56
CA ILE A 189 2.14 -4.75 2.94
C ILE A 189 1.37 -3.52 2.43
N ALA A 190 0.73 -2.80 3.35
CA ALA A 190 -0.07 -1.62 3.01
C ALA A 190 0.76 -0.32 3.11
N ASP A 191 0.70 0.50 2.07
CA ASP A 191 1.28 1.85 1.99
C ASP A 191 0.39 2.96 2.57
N ALA A 192 -0.64 2.61 3.34
CA ALA A 192 -1.59 3.60 3.86
C ALA A 192 -0.88 4.65 4.73
N ARG A 193 -1.02 5.94 4.39
CA ARG A 193 -0.50 7.07 5.15
C ARG A 193 -1.66 7.94 5.66
N PRO A 194 -1.76 8.23 6.97
CA PRO A 194 -0.96 7.68 8.07
C PRO A 194 -1.31 6.21 8.35
N LYS A 195 -0.31 5.41 8.78
CA LYS A 195 -0.56 4.01 9.14
C LYS A 195 -1.43 3.91 10.39
N GLN A 196 -2.28 2.89 10.44
CA GLN A 196 -3.13 2.60 11.58
C GLN A 196 -2.80 1.22 12.16
N ALA A 197 -2.77 1.13 13.48
CA ALA A 197 -2.56 -0.10 14.23
C ALA A 197 -3.68 -0.30 15.26
N THR A 198 -3.89 -1.54 15.65
CA THR A 198 -4.83 -1.89 16.70
C THR A 198 -4.11 -2.71 17.77
N ALA A 199 -4.18 -2.27 19.02
CA ALA A 199 -3.79 -3.10 20.16
C ALA A 199 -5.00 -3.94 20.61
N LEU A 200 -4.80 -5.25 20.71
CA LEU A 200 -5.84 -6.18 21.18
C LEU A 200 -5.85 -6.24 22.70
N LYS A 201 -7.03 -6.24 23.33
CA LYS A 201 -7.10 -6.47 24.78
C LYS A 201 -6.63 -7.88 25.14
N GLY A 202 -5.60 -7.99 25.97
CA GLY A 202 -4.96 -9.25 26.36
C GLY A 202 -3.70 -9.02 27.19
N GLN A 203 -3.41 -9.97 28.07
CA GLN A 203 -2.28 -9.93 28.99
C GLN A 203 -1.33 -11.12 28.69
N PRO A 204 -0.27 -10.92 27.89
CA PRO A 204 0.73 -11.95 27.61
C PRO A 204 1.66 -12.19 28.79
N GLN A 205 2.29 -13.36 28.82
CA GLN A 205 3.43 -13.62 29.68
C GLN A 205 4.71 -13.15 28.97
N VAL A 206 5.38 -12.14 29.53
CA VAL A 206 6.64 -11.62 28.96
C VAL A 206 7.79 -12.59 29.24
N ASP A 207 7.97 -13.59 28.39
CA ASP A 207 9.01 -14.63 28.51
C ASP A 207 9.91 -14.75 27.26
N GLY A 208 9.66 -13.92 26.25
CA GLY A 208 10.40 -13.85 25.00
C GLY A 208 9.82 -14.77 23.93
N LYS A 209 8.70 -15.46 24.19
CA LYS A 209 8.03 -16.35 23.24
C LYS A 209 6.72 -15.73 22.78
N LEU A 210 6.57 -15.58 21.47
CA LEU A 210 5.40 -14.98 20.84
C LEU A 210 4.27 -16.02 20.64
N ASP A 211 4.07 -16.94 21.58
CA ASP A 211 3.16 -18.09 21.42
C ASP A 211 1.85 -17.99 22.23
N ASP A 212 1.69 -16.96 23.07
CA ASP A 212 0.44 -16.64 23.77
C ASP A 212 -0.75 -16.41 22.82
N GLU A 213 -1.96 -16.72 23.31
CA GLU A 213 -3.20 -16.60 22.52
C GLU A 213 -3.44 -15.16 22.03
N CYS A 214 -3.19 -14.16 22.87
CA CYS A 214 -3.38 -12.76 22.49
C CYS A 214 -2.46 -12.35 21.34
N TRP A 215 -1.22 -12.87 21.27
CA TRP A 215 -0.33 -12.61 20.14
C TRP A 215 -0.81 -13.27 18.86
N ARG A 216 -1.28 -14.51 18.95
CA ARG A 216 -1.86 -15.20 17.78
C ARG A 216 -3.07 -14.47 17.23
N ARG A 217 -3.82 -13.74 18.06
CA ARG A 217 -5.01 -12.97 17.66
C ARG A 217 -4.75 -11.51 17.29
N ALA A 218 -3.78 -10.84 17.90
CA ALA A 218 -3.52 -9.41 17.73
C ALA A 218 -3.01 -9.06 16.35
N THR A 219 -3.70 -8.19 15.60
CA THR A 219 -3.33 -7.75 14.24
C THR A 219 -1.84 -7.39 14.11
N PRO A 220 -1.12 -7.88 13.08
CA PRO A 220 0.31 -7.68 12.99
C PRO A 220 0.60 -6.31 12.34
N LEU A 221 1.60 -5.63 12.86
CA LEU A 221 2.20 -4.47 12.23
C LEU A 221 3.27 -4.98 11.26
N THR A 222 3.10 -4.67 9.97
CA THR A 222 3.99 -5.11 8.89
C THR A 222 4.27 -3.97 7.89
N GLY A 223 5.07 -4.27 6.88
CA GLY A 223 5.41 -3.31 5.83
C GLY A 223 6.34 -2.23 6.35
N PHE A 224 7.36 -2.61 7.10
CA PHE A 224 8.34 -1.64 7.56
C PHE A 224 9.14 -1.16 6.34
N MET A 225 9.29 0.16 6.23
CA MET A 225 9.97 0.83 5.11
C MET A 225 11.29 1.41 5.58
N PRO A 226 12.37 1.37 4.78
CA PRO A 226 13.61 2.08 5.08
C PRO A 226 13.34 3.55 5.36
N VAL A 227 14.15 4.13 6.24
CA VAL A 227 14.14 5.57 6.50
C VAL A 227 14.70 6.29 5.27
N GLY A 228 14.00 7.33 4.79
CA GLY A 228 14.43 8.15 3.65
C GLY A 228 14.11 7.58 2.27
N GLU A 229 13.72 6.30 2.17
CA GLU A 229 13.33 5.66 0.91
C GLU A 229 11.91 5.11 1.01
N PRO A 230 11.02 5.41 0.05
CA PRO A 230 9.65 4.91 0.07
C PRO A 230 9.53 3.46 -0.44
N ASP A 231 10.62 2.69 -0.48
CA ASP A 231 10.61 1.28 -0.88
C ASP A 231 10.56 0.38 0.39
N PHE A 232 10.57 -0.94 0.27
CA PHE A 232 10.62 -1.86 1.42
C PHE A 232 11.95 -2.61 1.47
N THR A 233 12.44 -2.86 2.68
CA THR A 233 13.61 -3.74 2.88
C THR A 233 13.23 -5.21 2.72
N GLU A 234 14.16 -6.00 2.17
CA GLU A 234 14.08 -7.47 2.14
C GLU A 234 13.94 -8.06 3.56
N ARG A 235 14.48 -7.37 4.56
CA ARG A 235 14.49 -7.78 5.96
C ARG A 235 13.37 -7.08 6.72
N GLN A 236 12.17 -7.65 6.67
CA GLN A 236 11.01 -7.09 7.36
C GLN A 236 11.07 -7.29 8.89
N THR A 237 10.28 -6.49 9.61
CA THR A 237 9.92 -6.69 11.01
C THR A 237 8.42 -6.96 11.09
N VAL A 238 8.01 -7.89 11.96
CA VAL A 238 6.59 -8.11 12.30
C VAL A 238 6.40 -7.81 13.77
N ALA A 239 5.59 -6.80 14.08
CA ALA A 239 5.27 -6.45 15.45
C ALA A 239 3.80 -6.72 15.78
N ARG A 240 3.47 -6.86 17.06
CA ARG A 240 2.10 -7.04 17.56
C ARG A 240 1.94 -6.21 18.82
N LEU A 241 0.72 -5.72 19.02
CA LEU A 241 0.37 -4.85 20.14
C LEU A 241 -0.80 -5.48 20.91
N CYS A 242 -0.62 -5.59 22.23
CA CYS A 242 -1.66 -5.98 23.16
C CYS A 242 -1.75 -4.95 24.28
N TRP A 243 -2.85 -4.92 25.01
CA TRP A 243 -2.99 -4.04 26.17
C TRP A 243 -3.91 -4.66 27.22
N ASP A 244 -3.69 -4.29 28.48
CA ASP A 244 -4.63 -4.52 29.57
C ASP A 244 -4.84 -3.23 30.36
N ASP A 245 -5.53 -3.30 31.50
CA ASP A 245 -5.84 -2.11 32.28
C ASP A 245 -4.60 -1.44 32.93
N ARG A 246 -3.40 -2.06 32.83
CA ARG A 246 -2.16 -1.61 33.48
C ARG A 246 -1.00 -1.38 32.53
N CYS A 247 -0.92 -2.12 31.44
CA CYS A 247 0.24 -2.17 30.56
C CYS A 247 -0.14 -2.09 29.08
N LEU A 248 0.71 -1.42 28.32
CA LEU A 248 0.84 -1.64 26.88
C LEU A 248 1.90 -2.73 26.67
N TYR A 249 1.58 -3.71 25.83
CA TYR A 249 2.48 -4.80 25.46
C TYR A 249 2.89 -4.66 24.01
N VAL A 250 4.18 -4.79 23.75
CA VAL A 250 4.78 -4.79 22.41
C VAL A 250 5.57 -6.08 22.25
N ALA A 251 5.30 -6.80 21.17
CA ALA A 251 6.13 -7.91 20.74
C ALA A 251 6.61 -7.63 19.32
N ALA A 252 7.86 -7.98 19.01
CA ALA A 252 8.36 -7.90 17.65
C ALA A 252 9.27 -9.07 17.33
N GLN A 253 9.19 -9.50 16.09
CA GLN A 253 10.07 -10.48 15.46
C GLN A 253 10.81 -9.76 14.33
N CYS A 254 12.12 -9.62 14.51
CA CYS A 254 13.01 -8.90 13.60
C CYS A 254 13.74 -9.92 12.76
N PHE A 255 13.39 -10.02 11.48
CA PHE A 255 14.02 -10.99 10.59
C PHE A 255 15.41 -10.53 10.18
N GLY A 256 16.34 -11.47 10.23
CA GLY A 256 17.69 -11.37 9.70
C GLY A 256 17.87 -12.29 8.49
N ARG A 257 19.08 -12.28 7.91
CA ARG A 257 19.46 -13.35 6.98
C ARG A 257 19.75 -14.62 7.80
N PRO A 258 19.50 -15.82 7.27
CA PRO A 258 19.90 -17.05 7.95
C PRO A 258 21.39 -17.00 8.32
N LYS A 259 21.72 -17.25 9.59
CA LYS A 259 23.09 -17.16 10.15
C LYS A 259 23.73 -15.76 10.07
N ALA A 260 22.95 -14.70 9.86
CA ALA A 260 23.47 -13.35 10.04
C ALA A 260 23.94 -13.18 11.48
N GLU A 261 25.07 -12.50 11.66
CA GLU A 261 25.47 -12.03 12.97
C GLU A 261 24.41 -11.02 13.47
N ILE A 262 24.12 -11.09 14.76
CA ILE A 262 23.28 -10.14 15.47
C ILE A 262 24.22 -9.36 16.38
N ARG A 263 24.25 -8.03 16.23
CA ARG A 263 25.11 -7.19 17.04
C ARG A 263 24.35 -6.68 18.26
N ALA A 264 24.82 -6.99 19.46
CA ALA A 264 24.23 -6.50 20.70
C ALA A 264 25.33 -6.41 21.77
N GLU A 265 25.93 -5.23 21.92
CA GLU A 265 27.03 -4.98 22.86
C GLU A 265 26.51 -4.60 24.25
N ALA A 266 25.40 -3.86 24.30
CA ALA A 266 24.78 -3.49 25.57
C ALA A 266 24.14 -4.72 26.21
N THR A 267 24.39 -4.91 27.50
CA THR A 267 23.84 -6.04 28.28
C THR A 267 23.04 -5.57 29.48
N LYS A 268 23.19 -4.29 29.86
CA LYS A 268 22.45 -3.69 30.96
C LYS A 268 21.62 -2.52 30.47
N ARG A 269 20.61 -2.21 31.27
CA ARG A 269 19.77 -1.04 31.07
C ARG A 269 20.61 0.24 31.05
N ASP A 270 20.23 1.15 30.17
CA ASP A 270 20.80 2.50 29.96
C ASP A 270 22.27 2.51 29.50
N GLU A 271 22.84 1.35 29.14
CA GLU A 271 24.11 1.30 28.42
C GLU A 271 23.94 1.87 27.00
N PRO A 272 24.91 2.65 26.48
CA PRO A 272 24.85 3.17 25.11
C PRO A 272 24.73 2.06 24.06
N MET A 273 23.81 2.23 23.11
CA MET A 273 23.55 1.27 22.00
C MET A 273 23.82 1.90 20.61
N PRO A 274 25.01 2.49 20.33
CA PRO A 274 25.25 3.18 19.06
C PRO A 274 25.28 2.23 17.85
N PHE A 275 25.70 0.98 18.07
CA PHE A 275 25.93 -0.01 17.01
C PHE A 275 25.20 -1.32 17.25
N ASP A 276 24.29 -1.38 18.22
CA ASP A 276 23.47 -2.56 18.43
C ASP A 276 22.40 -2.65 17.33
N ASP A 277 21.99 -3.88 17.05
CA ASP A 277 20.68 -4.13 16.47
C ASP A 277 19.65 -3.77 17.53
N VAL A 278 18.67 -2.95 17.18
CA VAL A 278 17.67 -2.47 18.14
C VAL A 278 16.30 -2.35 17.49
N VAL A 279 15.26 -2.56 18.30
CA VAL A 279 13.94 -2.01 18.03
C VAL A 279 13.73 -0.81 18.94
N GLU A 280 13.36 0.31 18.33
CA GLU A 280 13.03 1.56 18.98
C GLU A 280 11.52 1.82 18.85
N LEU A 281 10.83 1.84 19.98
CA LEU A 281 9.45 2.28 20.09
C LEU A 281 9.40 3.78 20.34
N LEU A 282 8.65 4.49 19.50
CA LEU A 282 8.23 5.86 19.73
C LEU A 282 6.75 5.85 20.09
N LEU A 283 6.42 6.34 21.28
CA LEU A 283 5.05 6.37 21.78
C LEU A 283 4.67 7.77 22.25
N ARG A 284 3.55 8.29 21.74
CA ARG A 284 2.98 9.57 22.15
C ARG A 284 1.55 9.36 22.63
N PRO A 285 1.32 9.23 23.96
CA PRO A 285 -0.02 9.21 24.51
C PRO A 285 -0.84 10.43 24.06
N SER A 286 -2.14 10.24 23.87
CA SER A 286 -3.03 11.34 23.46
C SER A 286 -3.00 12.48 24.47
N GLY A 287 -2.86 13.71 23.98
CA GLY A 287 -2.76 14.91 24.81
C GLY A 287 -1.40 15.10 25.51
N SER A 288 -0.45 14.18 25.36
CA SER A 288 0.87 14.30 25.97
C SER A 288 1.74 15.35 25.27
N SER A 289 2.44 16.17 26.08
CA SER A 289 3.55 17.01 25.63
C SER A 289 4.86 16.24 25.48
N ARG A 290 4.85 14.93 25.73
CA ARG A 290 6.01 14.05 25.66
C ARG A 290 5.84 12.93 24.64
N VAL A 291 6.94 12.60 24.01
CA VAL A 291 7.15 11.36 23.28
C VAL A 291 8.08 10.48 24.12
N TYR A 292 7.68 9.25 24.36
CA TYR A 292 8.52 8.26 25.01
C TYR A 292 9.25 7.45 23.95
N ARG A 293 10.58 7.39 24.06
CA ARG A 293 11.43 6.57 23.21
C ARG A 293 12.00 5.44 24.06
N ILE A 294 11.80 4.20 23.63
CA ILE A 294 12.30 3.01 24.31
C ILE A 294 12.99 2.13 23.28
N LYS A 295 14.27 1.84 23.49
CA LYS A 295 15.06 0.91 22.67
C LYS A 295 15.20 -0.41 23.40
N VAL A 296 15.09 -1.51 22.66
CA VAL A 296 15.37 -2.86 23.13
C VAL A 296 16.34 -3.52 22.15
N ASN A 297 17.37 -4.16 22.67
CA ASN A 297 18.30 -4.94 21.87
C ASN A 297 18.07 -6.47 22.01
N PRO A 298 18.75 -7.31 21.23
CA PRO A 298 18.66 -8.77 21.30
C PRO A 298 19.03 -9.42 22.64
N HIS A 299 19.71 -8.71 23.54
CA HIS A 299 19.97 -9.17 24.91
C HIS A 299 18.86 -8.78 25.90
N GLY A 300 17.85 -8.04 25.45
CA GLY A 300 16.81 -7.49 26.31
C GLY A 300 17.27 -6.27 27.12
N ALA A 301 18.45 -5.71 26.81
CA ALA A 301 18.87 -4.45 27.38
C ALA A 301 17.97 -3.33 26.83
N ALA A 302 17.57 -2.42 27.73
CA ALA A 302 16.70 -1.30 27.41
C ALA A 302 17.45 0.02 27.51
N TYR A 303 17.07 0.99 26.68
CA TYR A 303 17.49 2.38 26.82
C TYR A 303 16.28 3.27 26.58
N ASP A 304 15.87 4.06 27.57
CA ASP A 304 14.65 4.85 27.48
C ASP A 304 14.84 6.34 27.78
N THR A 305 14.06 7.17 27.10
CA THR A 305 14.12 8.64 27.23
C THR A 305 12.75 9.25 27.04
N ALA A 306 12.42 10.26 27.85
CA ALA A 306 11.23 11.09 27.62
C ALA A 306 11.61 12.37 26.86
N CYS A 307 11.11 12.51 25.64
CA CYS A 307 11.40 13.65 24.76
C CYS A 307 10.27 14.69 24.83
N GLU A 308 10.61 15.94 25.09
CA GLU A 308 9.63 17.04 25.13
C GLU A 308 9.24 17.47 23.70
N VAL A 309 7.94 17.73 23.49
CA VAL A 309 7.39 18.27 22.26
C VAL A 309 7.35 19.81 22.37
N ARG A 310 7.98 20.51 21.42
CA ARG A 310 8.02 21.97 21.36
C ARG A 310 7.52 22.46 20.01
N GLY A 311 6.25 22.88 19.97
CA GLY A 311 5.59 23.28 18.73
C GLY A 311 5.51 22.10 17.76
N GLU A 312 6.13 22.23 16.58
CA GLU A 312 6.22 21.17 15.57
C GLU A 312 7.48 20.28 15.69
N SER A 313 8.32 20.54 16.69
CA SER A 313 9.60 19.83 16.90
C SER A 313 9.57 18.93 18.13
N ILE A 314 10.38 17.87 18.10
CA ILE A 314 10.58 16.95 19.23
C ILE A 314 12.04 17.10 19.67
N ASP A 315 12.26 17.35 20.96
CA ASP A 315 13.59 17.43 21.56
C ASP A 315 14.14 16.02 21.82
N TRP A 316 14.82 15.47 20.82
CA TRP A 316 15.34 14.10 20.83
C TRP A 316 16.57 13.89 21.74
N GLN A 317 17.10 14.96 22.36
CA GLN A 317 18.05 14.80 23.47
C GLN A 317 17.33 14.17 24.67
N GLY A 318 16.12 14.67 24.97
CA GLY A 318 15.22 14.12 25.96
C GLY A 318 15.76 14.12 27.40
N ASP A 319 14.90 13.71 28.33
CA ASP A 319 15.28 13.34 29.69
C ASP A 319 15.74 11.88 29.69
N VAL A 320 17.06 11.68 29.76
CA VAL A 320 17.70 10.35 29.89
C VAL A 320 17.60 9.76 31.30
N GLY A 321 17.08 10.52 32.27
CA GLY A 321 16.80 10.04 33.63
C GLY A 321 15.41 9.44 33.79
N TRP A 322 14.53 9.60 32.79
CA TRP A 322 13.24 8.91 32.78
C TRP A 322 13.46 7.40 32.65
N ASN A 323 12.90 6.63 33.57
CA ASN A 323 13.18 5.20 33.69
C ASN A 323 11.87 4.45 33.98
N ALA A 324 11.22 3.94 32.93
CA ALA A 324 9.98 3.18 33.07
C ALA A 324 10.23 1.80 33.70
N ALA A 325 9.29 1.28 34.47
CA ALA A 325 9.33 -0.06 35.05
C ALA A 325 9.03 -1.16 34.02
N LEU A 326 9.82 -1.18 32.93
CA LEU A 326 9.73 -2.12 31.82
C LEU A 326 9.98 -3.55 32.28
N THR A 327 9.16 -4.48 31.80
CA THR A 327 9.46 -5.92 31.82
C THR A 327 9.78 -6.35 30.41
N ILE A 328 10.96 -6.92 30.16
CA ILE A 328 11.43 -7.29 28.82
C ILE A 328 11.98 -8.71 28.85
N ALA A 329 11.65 -9.47 27.81
CA ALA A 329 12.30 -10.75 27.52
C ALA A 329 12.61 -10.83 26.03
N ALA A 330 13.85 -11.15 25.68
CA ALA A 330 14.33 -11.24 24.31
C ALA A 330 14.94 -12.62 24.03
N MET A 331 14.82 -13.08 22.80
CA MET A 331 15.31 -14.37 22.35
C MET A 331 15.93 -14.26 20.95
N GLN A 332 17.18 -14.71 20.80
CA GLN A 332 17.81 -14.89 19.50
C GLN A 332 17.31 -16.18 18.83
N ARG A 333 17.19 -16.15 17.51
CA ARG A 333 16.67 -17.23 16.65
C ARG A 333 17.58 -17.40 15.44
N GLU A 334 17.45 -18.51 14.72
CA GLU A 334 18.28 -18.78 13.53
C GLU A 334 18.02 -17.80 12.37
N ASP A 335 16.81 -17.24 12.32
CA ASP A 335 16.27 -16.33 11.32
C ASP A 335 16.18 -14.87 11.82
N GLY A 336 16.81 -14.55 12.96
CA GLY A 336 16.84 -13.19 13.53
C GLY A 336 16.69 -13.19 15.05
N TRP A 337 15.89 -12.28 15.59
CA TRP A 337 15.59 -12.23 17.02
C TRP A 337 14.17 -11.74 17.27
N GLN A 338 13.68 -11.98 18.47
CA GLN A 338 12.37 -11.51 18.91
C GLN A 338 12.42 -11.03 20.34
N PHE A 339 11.44 -10.23 20.72
CA PHE A 339 11.26 -9.82 22.11
C PHE A 339 9.80 -9.56 22.43
N GLU A 340 9.53 -9.50 23.72
CA GLU A 340 8.31 -8.99 24.33
C GLU A 340 8.67 -7.91 25.35
N MET A 341 7.85 -6.88 25.43
CA MET A 341 8.00 -5.79 26.37
C MET A 341 6.64 -5.38 26.93
N ALA A 342 6.54 -5.30 28.26
CA ALA A 342 5.43 -4.65 28.96
C ALA A 342 5.85 -3.26 29.44
N ILE A 343 5.04 -2.26 29.11
CA ILE A 343 5.23 -0.86 29.51
C ILE A 343 4.07 -0.47 30.43
N PRO A 344 4.32 -0.15 31.70
CA PRO A 344 3.28 0.33 32.60
C PRO A 344 2.69 1.65 32.09
N LEU A 345 1.36 1.72 32.01
CA LEU A 345 0.64 2.92 31.54
C LEU A 345 0.88 4.13 32.45
N ALA A 346 1.06 3.89 33.75
CA ALA A 346 1.35 4.93 34.73
C ALA A 346 2.66 5.68 34.41
N ASP A 347 3.68 4.99 33.92
CA ASP A 347 4.98 5.61 33.56
C ASP A 347 4.87 6.50 32.31
N LEU A 348 3.83 6.25 31.50
CA LEU A 348 3.46 7.05 30.33
C LEU A 348 2.50 8.20 30.68
N GLY A 349 2.16 8.38 31.96
CA GLY A 349 1.15 9.35 32.40
C GLY A 349 -0.27 8.98 31.99
N VAL A 350 -0.52 7.72 31.61
CA VAL A 350 -1.84 7.21 31.20
C VAL A 350 -2.48 6.51 32.39
N MET A 351 -3.52 7.13 32.96
CA MET A 351 -4.25 6.56 34.10
C MET A 351 -5.21 5.44 33.69
N ARG A 352 -5.75 5.51 32.46
CA ARG A 352 -6.69 4.54 31.91
C ARG A 352 -6.68 4.61 30.39
N ILE A 353 -6.72 3.46 29.74
CA ILE A 353 -7.07 3.34 28.33
C ILE A 353 -8.58 3.19 28.22
N GLU A 354 -9.20 4.02 27.38
CA GLU A 354 -10.59 3.84 26.96
C GLU A 354 -10.62 2.99 25.69
N GLU A 355 -11.60 2.08 25.60
CA GLU A 355 -11.83 1.32 24.37
C GLU A 355 -12.13 2.27 23.21
N GLY A 356 -11.48 2.06 22.07
CA GLY A 356 -11.54 2.97 20.92
C GLY A 356 -10.63 4.20 21.06
N GLY A 357 -10.04 4.44 22.23
CA GLY A 357 -9.04 5.48 22.45
C GLY A 357 -7.80 5.28 21.56
N THR A 358 -7.06 6.35 21.33
CA THR A 358 -5.93 6.35 20.41
C THR A 358 -4.66 6.94 21.01
N CYS A 359 -3.51 6.63 20.42
CA CYS A 359 -2.25 7.32 20.66
C CYS A 359 -1.36 7.30 19.40
N GLY A 360 -0.31 8.12 19.39
CA GLY A 360 0.70 8.08 18.33
C GLY A 360 1.70 6.96 18.59
N LEU A 361 2.04 6.17 17.56
CA LEU A 361 3.03 5.11 17.64
C LEU A 361 3.90 5.05 16.39
N ASN A 362 5.19 4.78 16.58
CA ASN A 362 6.05 4.25 15.53
C ASN A 362 7.01 3.20 16.10
N LEU A 363 7.40 2.24 15.27
CA LEU A 363 8.43 1.25 15.58
C LEU A 363 9.52 1.38 14.54
N ILE A 364 10.77 1.46 14.99
CA ILE A 364 11.94 1.59 14.15
C ILE A 364 12.84 0.40 14.43
N THR A 365 13.28 -0.31 13.40
CA THR A 365 14.25 -1.39 13.53
C THR A 365 15.56 -0.95 12.91
N ALA A 366 16.63 -0.95 13.68
CA ALA A 366 17.98 -0.73 13.18
C ALA A 366 18.76 -2.04 13.21
N ARG A 367 19.41 -2.36 12.08
CA ARG A 367 20.32 -3.49 11.93
C ARG A 367 21.71 -2.93 11.61
N SER A 368 22.68 -3.33 12.40
CA SER A 368 24.03 -2.75 12.43
C SER A 368 25.11 -3.68 11.89
N VAL A 369 24.75 -4.94 11.54
CA VAL A 369 25.64 -5.87 10.83
C VAL A 369 25.55 -5.65 9.32
N GLY A 370 26.69 -5.32 8.71
CA GLY A 370 26.78 -4.93 7.30
C GLY A 370 26.49 -3.44 7.08
N PRO A 371 26.00 -3.02 5.90
CA PRO A 371 25.48 -1.67 5.74
C PRO A 371 24.35 -1.45 6.74
N ARG A 372 24.41 -0.33 7.48
CA ARG A 372 23.40 -0.01 8.48
C ARG A 372 22.06 0.16 7.79
N GLU A 373 21.10 -0.66 8.19
CA GLU A 373 19.72 -0.58 7.70
C GLU A 373 18.83 -0.09 8.81
N VAL A 374 18.02 0.92 8.52
CA VAL A 374 17.02 1.44 9.45
C VAL A 374 15.69 1.43 8.73
N GLU A 375 14.73 0.70 9.27
CA GLU A 375 13.36 0.66 8.78
C GLU A 375 12.39 1.17 9.86
N SER A 376 11.22 1.63 9.43
CA SER A 376 10.17 2.16 10.31
C SER A 376 8.80 1.64 9.89
N TRP A 377 7.93 1.37 10.86
CA TRP A 377 6.57 0.93 10.58
C TRP A 377 5.81 2.05 9.86
N SER A 378 5.71 3.22 10.47
CA SER A 378 5.19 4.44 9.85
C SER A 378 6.36 5.23 9.25
N HIS A 379 6.27 5.56 7.95
CA HIS A 379 7.39 6.07 7.16
C HIS A 379 8.03 7.31 7.78
N ILE A 380 9.34 7.23 7.99
CA ILE A 380 10.19 8.37 8.34
C ILE A 380 10.86 8.86 7.05
N ALA A 381 10.42 10.01 6.54
CA ALA A 381 11.01 10.62 5.35
C ALA A 381 12.39 11.24 5.65
N ASP A 382 12.54 11.87 6.81
CA ASP A 382 13.76 12.56 7.20
C ASP A 382 14.08 12.27 8.68
N TRP A 383 15.37 12.23 9.00
CA TRP A 383 15.86 12.03 10.37
C TRP A 383 16.35 13.37 10.97
N PRO A 384 16.03 13.69 12.23
CA PRO A 384 15.24 12.88 13.16
C PRO A 384 13.72 12.94 12.89
N PRO A 385 12.94 11.92 13.30
CA PRO A 385 11.53 11.86 13.00
C PRO A 385 10.74 13.05 13.59
N GLY A 386 9.86 13.64 12.79
CA GLY A 386 8.90 14.67 13.22
C GLY A 386 7.52 14.08 13.54
N HIS A 387 6.52 14.93 13.77
CA HIS A 387 5.15 14.50 14.09
C HIS A 387 4.50 13.61 13.02
N ALA A 388 4.80 13.86 11.74
CA ALA A 388 4.25 13.08 10.63
C ALA A 388 4.75 11.62 10.58
N ALA A 389 5.81 11.30 11.35
CA ALA A 389 6.34 9.95 11.43
C ALA A 389 5.46 9.00 12.27
N PHE A 390 4.52 9.52 13.07
CA PHE A 390 3.69 8.67 13.94
C PHE A 390 2.48 8.15 13.17
N GLY A 391 2.28 6.83 13.22
CA GLY A 391 0.99 6.22 12.90
C GLY A 391 0.02 6.36 14.07
N MET A 392 -1.23 5.99 13.85
CA MET A 392 -2.28 6.00 14.86
C MET A 392 -2.47 4.60 15.42
N LEU A 393 -2.24 4.41 16.72
CA LEU A 393 -2.64 3.23 17.46
C LEU A 393 -4.04 3.43 18.01
N GLN A 394 -4.92 2.44 17.86
CA GLN A 394 -6.22 2.35 18.51
C GLN A 394 -6.29 1.15 19.46
N PHE A 395 -6.92 1.30 20.61
CA PHE A 395 -7.12 0.22 21.58
C PHE A 395 -8.47 -0.48 21.35
N ALA A 396 -8.47 -1.73 20.90
CA ALA A 396 -9.69 -2.48 20.61
C ALA A 396 -10.11 -3.41 21.75
N SER A 397 -11.42 -3.61 21.88
CA SER A 397 -12.01 -4.67 22.70
C SER A 397 -11.75 -6.04 22.08
N GLY A 398 -11.41 -7.04 22.88
CA GLY A 398 -11.08 -8.40 22.40
C GLY A 398 -12.25 -9.27 21.90
N LYS A 399 -13.37 -8.65 21.47
CA LYS A 399 -14.55 -9.36 20.95
C LYS A 399 -14.39 -9.76 19.49
#